data_AF-A0A975ITY5-F1
#
_entry.id   AF-A0A975ITY5-F1
#
_cell.length_a   1.000
_cell.length_b   1.000
_cell.length_c   1.000
_cell.angle_alpha   90.00
_cell.angle_beta   90.00
_cell.angle_gamma   90.00
#
_symmetry.space_group_name_H-M   'P 1'
#
loop_
_entity.id
_entity.type
_entity.pdbx_description
1 polymer ?
#
loop_
_entity_poly.entity_id
_entity_poly.type
_entity_poly.pdbx_seq_one_letter_code
_entity_poly.pdbx_strand_id
1 'polypeptide(L)'
;MASSTTMTIRVSTDVKEKLDRLAQDTRRSRSFLAGEAVSNYVDRELEIIEGIKRGLADVEAGRVVSHDEAMAEIEAVIKAAELRRKA
;
A
#
# COMPACT_ATOMS: atom_id res chain seq x y z
N MET A 1 -4.03 -5.50 23.66
CA MET A 1 -3.11 -4.43 23.22
C MET A 1 -2.04 -5.08 22.37
N ALA A 2 -1.82 -4.60 21.14
CA ALA A 2 -0.75 -5.13 20.32
C ALA A 2 0.59 -4.88 21.04
N SER A 3 1.42 -5.92 21.17
CA SER A 3 2.75 -5.79 21.78
C SER A 3 3.65 -4.97 20.85
N SER A 4 4.20 -3.87 21.34
CA SER A 4 5.22 -3.11 20.62
C SER A 4 6.60 -3.72 20.87
N THR A 5 7.42 -3.80 19.82
CA THR A 5 8.84 -4.15 19.93
C THR A 5 9.71 -2.93 19.59
N THR A 6 10.90 -2.85 20.17
CA THR A 6 11.84 -1.76 19.91
C THR A 6 12.83 -2.17 18.83
N MET A 7 12.96 -1.34 17.80
CA MET A 7 13.96 -1.47 16.75
C MET A 7 14.85 -0.23 16.71
N THR A 8 16.17 -0.42 16.74
CA THR A 8 17.13 0.67 16.58
C THR A 8 17.45 0.82 15.10
N ILE A 9 17.08 1.96 14.52
CA ILE A 9 17.37 2.28 13.11
C ILE A 9 18.34 3.46 13.01
N ARG A 10 19.14 3.47 11.93
CA ARG A 10 19.92 4.65 11.55
C ARG A 10 19.09 5.47 10.56
N VAL A 11 19.03 6.77 10.80
CA VAL A 11 18.41 7.75 9.90
C VAL A 11 19.42 8.85 9.59
N SER A 12 19.30 9.48 8.43
CA SER A 12 20.12 10.65 8.10
C SER A 12 19.75 11.83 9.01
N THR A 13 20.68 12.78 9.16
CA THR A 13 20.44 14.00 9.94
C THR A 13 19.25 14.80 9.39
N ASP A 14 19.12 14.90 8.07
CA ASP A 14 17.99 15.57 7.39
C ASP A 14 16.64 14.93 7.75
N VAL A 15 16.56 13.59 7.77
CA VAL A 15 15.33 12.88 8.16
C VAL A 15 15.00 13.13 9.63
N LYS A 16 16.02 13.13 10.51
CA LYS A 16 15.82 13.44 11.93
C LYS A 16 15.25 14.86 12.12
N GLU A 17 15.80 15.87 11.44
CA GLU A 17 15.35 17.26 11.53
C GLU A 17 13.91 17.44 11.02
N LYS A 18 13.57 16.80 9.90
CA LYS A 18 12.19 16.78 9.38
C LYS A 18 11.22 16.12 10.36
N LEU A 19 11.63 15.02 10.99
CA LEU A 19 10.82 14.32 11.98
C LEU A 19 10.65 15.14 13.27
N ASP A 20 11.69 15.88 13.70
CA ASP A 20 11.63 16.81 14.83
C ASP A 20 10.58 17.90 14.59
N ARG A 21 10.59 18.52 13.40
CA ARG A 21 9.58 19.52 13.02
C ARG A 21 8.17 18.93 12.99
N LEU A 22 8.00 17.77 12.36
CA LEU A 22 6.69 17.12 12.27
C LEU A 22 6.14 16.75 13.65
N ALA A 23 7.00 16.28 14.56
CA ALA A 23 6.63 15.97 15.94
C ALA A 23 6.10 17.21 16.68
N GLN A 24 6.75 18.37 16.51
CA GLN A 24 6.31 19.63 17.10
C GLN A 24 4.96 20.08 16.56
N ASP A 25 4.81 20.10 15.22
CA ASP A 25 3.60 20.59 14.56
C ASP A 25 2.38 19.70 14.84
N THR A 26 2.59 18.39 14.98
CA THR A 26 1.51 17.40 15.20
C THR A 26 1.27 17.04 16.67
N ARG A 27 2.12 17.52 17.59
CA ARG A 27 2.14 17.12 19.01
C ARG A 27 2.24 15.60 19.22
N ARG A 28 3.01 14.92 18.36
CA ARG A 28 3.29 13.48 18.44
C ARG A 28 4.76 13.23 18.73
N SER A 29 5.08 12.10 19.37
CA SER A 29 6.48 11.75 19.60
C SER A 29 7.13 11.30 18.29
N ARG A 30 8.44 11.53 18.15
CA ARG A 30 9.23 11.01 17.03
C ARG A 30 9.08 9.49 16.87
N SER A 31 9.12 8.75 17.97
CA SER A 31 8.99 7.30 17.96
C SER A 31 7.62 6.84 17.46
N PHE A 32 6.56 7.57 17.81
CA PHE A 32 5.22 7.32 17.29
C PHE A 32 5.18 7.54 15.77
N LEU A 33 5.64 8.71 15.30
CA LEU A 33 5.65 9.06 13.88
C LEU A 33 6.54 8.12 13.05
N ALA A 34 7.70 7.74 13.58
CA ALA A 34 8.58 6.78 12.93
C ALA A 34 7.95 5.39 12.86
N GLY A 35 7.30 4.93 13.93
CA GLY A 35 6.58 3.66 13.96
C GLY A 35 5.43 3.64 12.95
N GLU A 36 4.64 4.72 12.89
CA GLU A 36 3.55 4.88 11.93
C GLU A 36 4.05 4.87 10.48
N ALA A 37 5.12 5.63 10.19
CA ALA A 37 5.72 5.68 8.87
C ALA A 37 6.26 4.31 8.43
N VAL A 38 6.92 3.58 9.33
CA VAL A 38 7.44 2.24 9.05
C VAL A 38 6.30 1.24 8.84
N SER A 39 5.25 1.28 9.67
CA SER A 39 4.07 0.40 9.49
C SER A 39 3.43 0.63 8.13
N ASN A 40 3.12 1.89 7.80
CA ASN A 40 2.47 2.24 6.54
C ASN A 40 3.30 1.83 5.31
N TYR A 41 4.63 1.93 5.41
CA TYR A 41 5.53 1.45 4.36
C TYR A 41 5.46 -0.08 4.25
N VAL A 42 5.63 -0.80 5.35
CA VAL A 42 5.63 -2.28 5.35
C VAL A 42 4.31 -2.84 4.85
N ASP A 43 3.17 -2.31 5.33
CA ASP A 43 1.84 -2.77 4.94
C ASP A 43 1.62 -2.60 3.43
N ARG A 44 1.99 -1.43 2.87
CA ARG A 44 1.92 -1.16 1.44
C ARG A 44 2.82 -2.09 0.63
N GLU A 45 4.08 -2.22 1.01
CA GLU A 45 5.05 -3.02 0.25
C GLU A 45 4.68 -4.50 0.28
N LEU A 46 4.19 -5.01 1.41
CA LEU A 46 3.72 -6.40 1.50
C LEU A 46 2.50 -6.65 0.63
N GLU A 47 1.51 -5.75 0.62
CA GLU A 47 0.34 -5.88 -0.25
C GLU A 47 0.75 -5.98 -1.74
N ILE A 48 1.70 -5.12 -2.17
CA ILE A 48 2.24 -5.13 -3.54
C ILE A 48 2.96 -6.45 -3.83
N ILE A 49 3.87 -6.86 -2.95
CA ILE A 49 4.67 -8.08 -3.13
C ILE A 49 3.75 -9.30 -3.19
N GLU A 50 2.77 -9.39 -2.30
CA GLU A 50 1.81 -10.48 -2.28
C GLU A 50 0.92 -10.49 -3.52
N GLY A 51 0.47 -9.31 -3.99
CA GLY A 51 -0.27 -9.17 -5.24
C GLY A 51 0.51 -9.70 -6.44
N ILE A 52 1.80 -9.33 -6.55
CA ILE A 52 2.69 -9.83 -7.60
C ILE A 52 2.86 -11.35 -7.50
N LYS A 53 3.13 -11.87 -6.30
CA LYS A 53 3.30 -13.32 -6.08
C LYS A 53 2.05 -14.11 -6.46
N ARG A 54 0.86 -13.60 -6.12
CA ARG A 54 -0.41 -14.21 -6.55
C ARG A 54 -0.55 -14.22 -8.07
N GLY A 55 -0.30 -13.08 -8.73
CA GLY A 55 -0.35 -13.00 -10.19
C GLY A 55 0.61 -13.97 -10.89
N LEU A 56 1.85 -14.11 -10.38
CA LEU A 56 2.81 -15.09 -10.90
C LEU A 56 2.31 -16.53 -10.73
N ALA A 57 1.70 -16.84 -9.58
CA ALA A 57 1.11 -18.17 -9.33
C ALA A 57 -0.13 -18.44 -10.21
N ASP A 58 -0.88 -17.41 -10.58
CA ASP A 58 -2.00 -17.53 -11.53
C ASP A 58 -1.50 -17.80 -12.94
N VAL A 59 -0.42 -17.13 -13.37
CA VAL A 59 0.24 -17.41 -14.66
C VAL A 59 0.72 -18.85 -14.73
N GLU A 60 1.47 -19.31 -13.72
CA GLU A 60 2.01 -20.67 -13.69
C GLU A 60 0.90 -21.74 -13.70
N ALA A 61 -0.22 -21.46 -13.04
CA ALA A 61 -1.36 -22.37 -13.01
C ALA A 61 -2.30 -22.23 -14.21
N GLY A 62 -1.99 -21.38 -15.20
CA GLY A 62 -2.84 -21.11 -16.35
C GLY A 62 -4.17 -20.42 -16.02
N ARG A 63 -4.30 -19.80 -14.84
CA ARG A 63 -5.48 -19.01 -14.43
C ARG A 63 -5.42 -17.59 -14.98
N VAL A 64 -5.25 -17.49 -16.30
CA VAL A 64 -5.17 -16.23 -17.03
C VAL A 64 -6.15 -16.24 -18.19
N VAL A 65 -6.58 -15.05 -18.60
CA VAL A 65 -7.43 -14.85 -19.78
C VAL A 65 -6.64 -14.13 -20.87
N SER A 66 -7.13 -14.16 -22.10
CA SER A 66 -6.55 -13.36 -23.18
C SER A 66 -6.73 -11.86 -22.92
N HIS A 67 -5.90 -11.04 -23.56
CA HIS A 67 -6.01 -9.59 -23.45
C HIS A 67 -7.38 -9.07 -23.93
N ASP A 68 -7.89 -9.62 -25.04
CA ASP A 68 -9.17 -9.20 -25.62
C ASP A 68 -10.34 -9.51 -24.67
N GLU A 69 -10.35 -10.68 -24.04
CA GLU A 69 -11.35 -11.05 -23.04
C GLU A 69 -11.28 -10.14 -21.81
N ALA A 70 -10.08 -9.85 -21.31
CA ALA A 70 -9.89 -8.95 -20.16
C ALA A 70 -10.42 -7.53 -20.44
N MET A 71 -10.10 -6.98 -21.61
CA MET A 71 -10.55 -5.63 -21.98
C MET A 71 -12.07 -5.56 -22.17
N ALA A 72 -12.67 -6.58 -22.78
CA ALA A 72 -14.12 -6.66 -22.94
C ALA A 72 -14.85 -6.68 -21.58
N GLU A 73 -14.32 -7.42 -20.60
CA GLU A 73 -14.88 -7.45 -19.24
C GLU A 73 -14.78 -6.08 -18.54
N ILE A 74 -13.60 -5.44 -18.61
CA ILE A 74 -13.38 -4.11 -18.02
C ILE A 74 -14.35 -3.07 -18.60
N GLU A 75 -14.49 -3.03 -19.93
CA GLU A 75 -15.40 -2.10 -20.61
C GLU A 75 -16.86 -2.33 -20.18
N ALA A 76 -17.28 -3.59 -20.06
CA ALA A 76 -18.63 -3.94 -19.62
C ALA A 76 -18.90 -3.45 -18.19
N VAL A 77 -17.94 -3.62 -17.27
CA VAL A 77 -18.04 -3.15 -15.88
C VAL A 77 -18.13 -1.63 -15.83
N ILE A 78 -17.28 -0.91 -16.59
CA ILE A 78 -17.29 0.56 -16.66
C ILE A 78 -18.64 1.06 -17.16
N LYS A 79 -19.14 0.50 -18.27
CA LYS A 79 -20.44 0.89 -18.85
C LYS A 79 -21.59 0.69 -17.87
N ALA A 80 -21.60 -0.42 -17.14
CA ALA A 80 -22.61 -0.69 -16.12
C ALA A 80 -22.55 0.33 -14.97
N ALA A 81 -21.35 0.71 -14.53
CA ALA A 81 -21.15 1.72 -13.49
C ALA A 81 -21.63 3.11 -13.94
N GLU A 82 -21.39 3.50 -15.19
CA GLU A 82 -21.85 4.77 -15.74
C GLU A 82 -23.38 4.85 -15.84
N LEU A 83 -24.04 3.77 -16.27
CA LEU A 83 -25.50 3.72 -16.35
C LEU A 83 -26.14 3.88 -14.97
N ARG A 84 -25.56 3.25 -13.93
CA ARG A 84 -26.03 3.41 -12.54
C ARG A 84 -25.85 4.82 -12.01
N ARG A 85 -24.82 5.55 -12.44
CA ARG A 85 -24.60 6.95 -12.01
C ARG A 85 -25.60 7.92 -12.67
N LYS A 86 -26.09 7.59 -13.87
CA LYS A 86 -27.01 8.44 -14.64
C LYS A 86 -28.49 8.22 -14.30
N ALA A 87 -28.82 7.11 -13.62
CA ALA A 87 -30.14 6.80 -13.10
C ALA A 87 -30.37 7.49 -11.75
#